data_AF-A0A1M6MEK0-F1
#
_entry.id   AF-A0A1M6MEK0-F1
#
_cell.length_a   1.000
_cell.length_b   1.000
_cell.length_c   1.000
_cell.angle_alpha   90.00
_cell.angle_beta   90.00
_cell.angle_gamma   90.00
#
_symmetry.space_group_name_H-M   'P 1'
#
loop_
_entity.id
_entity.type
_entity.pdbx_description
1 polymer ?
#
loop_
_entity_poly.entity_id
_entity_poly.type
_entity_poly.pdbx_seq_one_letter_code
_entity_poly.pdbx_strand_id
1 'polypeptide(L)'
;MALHKIQKYLFKFNLNSYYFYLSNNLLYSEINRNEKKIKSIISNNILNFSVYIDDFETCHIICVDFSGNLIYFSNKYNLWNKKVITSLNINLYDFTNLKIYVVKEDIHILLLKTEKSNSDNKYSSIIYYSIRNLSWKNYEIAKIVADKYRPSFKSDIDNYGNIHLIYKSVNKKINQIFYRMFDNKYKKWNMIEKLSGEYNNVINFNILCDTYNTVHIVYSHIFKKNIRIVYLKKEMQMKLTSKWTNIEKFPFENIAATHLILVQDNNFIKAIWKQNNIFYFAQYNIMNNIWQDIEKININIDRNKLISITFFEKNSDNFRIIKAPIAYGYDINKPFIIGIDESSKFKNNDIFKEKFIDINTINDLENDNMLKFSISNYFKTINEYFENSSITKHLFSRKEEEIENETNELQKIKNISMLDIADKFIYIYRELEALKNRELLILNSLFEIKNNYSEIYEKFEEALKIYKNIDKQDDKLKSKKTFNKIINMFNDYNYTSLKQKNRK
;
A
#
# COMPACT_ATOMS: atom_id res chain seq x y z
N MET A 1 14.49 30.50 11.38
CA MET A 1 13.21 29.86 10.98
C MET A 1 13.51 28.50 10.36
N ALA A 2 13.18 27.38 11.01
CA ALA A 2 13.42 26.06 10.43
C ALA A 2 12.47 25.86 9.23
N LEU A 3 13.01 25.96 7.99
CA LEU A 3 12.27 25.70 6.75
C LEU A 3 11.49 24.40 6.91
N HIS A 4 10.16 24.48 6.81
CA HIS A 4 9.35 23.29 6.61
C HIS A 4 9.94 22.55 5.40
N LYS A 5 10.36 21.30 5.59
CA LYS A 5 10.73 20.47 4.45
C LYS A 5 9.44 20.24 3.68
N ILE A 6 9.24 21.02 2.63
CA ILE A 6 8.10 20.89 1.73
C ILE A 6 8.15 19.48 1.15
N GLN A 7 7.02 18.77 1.27
CA GLN A 7 6.88 17.43 0.77
C GLN A 7 6.81 17.47 -0.76
N LYS A 8 7.58 16.58 -1.41
CA LYS A 8 7.45 16.32 -2.84
C LYS A 8 6.49 15.17 -3.06
N TYR A 9 5.92 15.08 -4.25
CA TYR A 9 4.96 14.04 -4.59
C TYR A 9 5.40 13.39 -5.90
N LEU A 10 5.58 12.07 -5.90
CA LEU A 10 5.89 11.27 -7.07
C LEU A 10 4.86 10.16 -7.20
N PHE A 11 4.10 10.20 -8.29
CA PHE A 11 3.15 9.16 -8.63
C PHE A 11 3.55 8.49 -9.94
N LYS A 12 3.34 7.18 -10.04
CA LYS A 12 3.56 6.39 -11.25
C LYS A 12 2.31 5.56 -11.52
N PHE A 13 1.73 5.72 -12.71
CA PHE A 13 0.58 4.97 -13.17
C PHE A 13 0.93 4.39 -14.53
N ASN A 14 1.15 3.08 -14.60
CA ASN A 14 1.59 2.40 -15.83
C ASN A 14 2.85 3.05 -16.42
N LEU A 15 2.77 3.59 -17.65
CA LEU A 15 3.87 4.29 -18.33
C LEU A 15 3.96 5.80 -17.97
N ASN A 16 2.99 6.31 -17.20
CA ASN A 16 2.92 7.71 -16.84
C ASN A 16 3.59 7.97 -15.48
N SER A 17 4.30 9.08 -15.36
CA SER A 17 4.83 9.54 -14.07
C SER A 17 4.52 11.00 -13.83
N TYR A 18 4.13 11.33 -12.60
CA TYR A 18 3.74 12.67 -12.19
C TYR A 18 4.60 13.09 -11.01
N TYR A 19 5.37 14.16 -11.18
CA TYR A 19 6.24 14.71 -10.13
C TYR A 19 5.87 16.16 -9.81
N PHE A 20 5.53 16.43 -8.55
CA PHE A 20 5.16 17.75 -8.08
C PHE A 20 6.07 18.20 -6.96
N TYR A 21 6.51 19.46 -7.03
CA TYR A 21 7.41 20.04 -6.06
C TYR A 21 7.29 21.56 -6.01
N LEU A 22 7.71 22.13 -4.88
CA LEU A 22 7.83 23.57 -4.70
C LEU A 22 9.30 23.97 -4.83
N SER A 23 9.58 25.01 -5.61
CA SER A 23 10.89 25.64 -5.71
C SER A 23 10.72 27.14 -5.82
N ASN A 24 11.39 27.92 -4.98
CA ASN A 24 11.25 29.39 -4.94
C ASN A 24 9.79 29.86 -4.89
N ASN A 25 8.96 29.19 -4.07
CA ASN A 25 7.52 29.45 -3.94
C ASN A 25 6.70 29.26 -5.22
N LEU A 26 7.29 28.65 -6.26
CA LEU A 26 6.60 28.24 -7.49
C LEU A 26 6.28 26.76 -7.39
N LEU A 27 5.01 26.42 -7.63
CA LEU A 27 4.54 25.05 -7.68
C LEU A 27 4.71 24.51 -9.09
N TYR A 28 5.53 23.48 -9.23
CA TYR A 28 5.82 22.82 -10.51
C TYR A 28 5.10 21.48 -10.64
N SER A 29 4.76 21.11 -11.87
CA SER A 29 4.51 19.74 -12.29
C SER A 29 5.48 19.31 -13.38
N GLU A 30 6.00 18.10 -13.26
CA GLU A 30 6.70 17.37 -14.32
C GLU A 30 5.91 16.09 -14.60
N ILE A 31 5.23 16.06 -15.74
CA ILE A 31 4.40 14.94 -16.19
C ILE A 31 5.13 14.26 -17.34
N ASN A 32 5.43 12.97 -17.19
CA ASN A 32 5.94 12.12 -18.26
C ASN A 32 4.79 11.24 -18.75
N ARG A 33 4.42 11.34 -20.02
CA ARG A 33 3.41 10.50 -20.67
C ARG A 33 3.97 9.97 -21.97
N ASN A 34 4.00 8.65 -22.14
CA ASN A 34 4.54 8.00 -23.33
C ASN A 34 5.91 8.58 -23.73
N GLU A 35 6.82 8.65 -22.75
CA GLU A 35 8.19 9.18 -22.89
C GLU A 35 8.31 10.69 -23.15
N LYS A 36 7.20 11.41 -23.33
CA LYS A 36 7.20 12.87 -23.45
C LYS A 36 7.13 13.52 -22.07
N LYS A 37 8.22 14.18 -21.70
CA LYS A 37 8.31 14.99 -20.48
C LYS A 37 7.75 16.41 -20.70
N ILE A 38 6.72 16.77 -19.94
CA ILE A 38 6.12 18.11 -19.91
C ILE A 38 6.38 18.70 -18.53
N LYS A 39 7.03 19.86 -18.49
CA LYS A 39 7.26 20.64 -17.26
C LYS A 39 6.46 21.94 -17.32
N SER A 40 5.71 22.24 -16.28
CA SER A 40 4.90 23.45 -16.19
C SER A 40 4.90 24.04 -14.78
N ILE A 41 4.68 25.35 -14.71
CA ILE A 41 4.38 26.08 -13.47
C ILE A 41 2.85 26.07 -13.32
N ILE A 42 2.36 25.58 -12.19
CA ILE A 42 0.93 25.52 -11.88
C ILE A 42 0.48 26.83 -11.22
N SER A 43 1.27 27.30 -10.25
CA SER A 43 0.96 28.51 -9.50
C SER A 43 2.22 29.12 -8.88
N ASN A 44 2.13 30.40 -8.54
CA ASN A 44 3.17 31.17 -7.88
C ASN A 44 2.75 31.51 -6.45
N ASN A 45 3.70 32.01 -5.66
CA ASN A 45 3.47 32.44 -4.28
C ASN A 45 2.79 31.36 -3.43
N ILE A 46 3.20 30.11 -3.60
CA ILE A 46 2.68 29.00 -2.82
C ILE A 46 3.52 28.82 -1.55
N LEU A 47 2.84 28.75 -0.40
CA LEU A 47 3.42 28.49 0.91
C LEU A 47 3.56 26.99 1.17
N ASN A 48 2.50 26.23 0.89
CA ASN A 48 2.44 24.79 1.10
C ASN A 48 1.43 24.14 0.14
N PHE A 49 1.61 22.86 -0.20
CA PHE A 49 0.71 22.14 -1.09
C PHE A 49 0.63 20.65 -0.75
N SER A 50 -0.43 19.99 -1.22
CA SER A 50 -0.55 18.54 -1.25
C SER A 50 -1.22 18.09 -2.53
N VAL A 51 -0.83 16.90 -2.98
CA VAL A 51 -1.34 16.30 -4.22
C VAL A 51 -1.99 14.96 -3.93
N TYR A 52 -3.05 14.66 -4.68
CA TYR A 52 -3.68 13.36 -4.79
C TYR A 52 -3.95 13.09 -6.28
N ILE A 53 -3.82 11.84 -6.72
CA ILE A 53 -4.25 11.44 -8.07
C ILE A 53 -5.30 10.35 -7.89
N ASP A 54 -6.47 10.56 -8.48
CA ASP A 54 -7.57 9.60 -8.42
C ASP A 54 -7.37 8.44 -9.40
N ASP A 55 -8.29 7.47 -9.39
CA ASP A 55 -8.24 6.32 -10.28
C ASP A 55 -8.44 6.68 -11.77
N PHE A 56 -8.84 7.91 -12.09
CA PHE A 56 -8.96 8.43 -13.46
C PHE A 56 -7.72 9.21 -13.91
N GLU A 57 -6.63 9.12 -13.15
CA GLU A 57 -5.42 9.93 -13.34
C GLU A 57 -5.67 11.44 -13.33
N THR A 58 -6.78 11.88 -12.71
CA THR A 58 -7.04 13.30 -12.48
C THR A 58 -6.12 13.76 -11.35
N CYS A 59 -5.31 14.79 -11.63
CA CYS A 59 -4.45 15.35 -10.60
C CYS A 59 -5.24 16.36 -9.77
N HIS A 60 -5.28 16.16 -8.46
CA HIS A 60 -5.92 17.04 -7.49
C HIS A 60 -4.85 17.68 -6.62
N ILE A 61 -4.83 19.01 -6.56
CA ILE A 61 -3.88 19.75 -5.74
C ILE A 61 -4.65 20.66 -4.81
N ILE A 62 -4.26 20.66 -3.55
CA ILE A 62 -4.64 21.69 -2.60
C ILE A 62 -3.39 22.47 -2.22
N CYS A 63 -3.48 23.79 -2.13
CA CYS A 63 -2.37 24.61 -1.66
C CYS A 63 -2.84 25.82 -0.84
N VAL A 64 -1.92 26.37 -0.06
CA VAL A 64 -2.08 27.66 0.61
C VAL A 64 -1.08 28.63 -0.03
N ASP A 65 -1.54 29.80 -0.45
CA ASP A 65 -0.67 30.85 -0.99
C ASP A 65 -0.18 31.83 0.10
N PHE A 66 0.75 32.72 -0.23
CA PHE A 66 1.26 33.77 0.68
C PHE A 66 0.23 34.87 1.00
N SER A 67 -0.93 34.87 0.35
CA SER A 67 -2.07 35.74 0.67
C SER A 67 -3.06 35.07 1.64
N GLY A 68 -2.82 33.81 2.00
CA GLY A 68 -3.66 33.01 2.89
C GLY A 68 -4.82 32.31 2.19
N ASN A 69 -4.91 32.31 0.87
CA ASN A 69 -5.97 31.58 0.17
C ASN A 69 -5.70 30.08 0.18
N LEU A 70 -6.71 29.29 0.57
CA LEU A 70 -6.75 27.85 0.35
C LEU A 70 -7.31 27.61 -1.06
N ILE A 71 -6.47 27.12 -1.97
CA ILE A 71 -6.77 27.00 -3.40
C ILE A 71 -6.73 25.54 -3.82
N TYR A 72 -7.79 25.09 -4.49
CA TYR A 72 -7.88 23.79 -5.12
C TYR A 72 -7.62 23.90 -6.62
N PHE A 73 -6.78 23.01 -7.14
CA PHE A 73 -6.58 22.80 -8.57
C PHE A 73 -6.96 21.37 -8.96
N SER A 74 -7.54 21.21 -10.14
CA SER A 74 -7.69 19.91 -10.78
C SER A 74 -7.11 19.94 -12.18
N ASN A 75 -6.40 18.87 -12.57
CA ASN A 75 -5.97 18.65 -13.95
C ASN A 75 -6.64 17.42 -14.52
N LYS A 76 -7.48 17.62 -15.53
CA LYS A 76 -8.04 16.54 -16.35
C LYS A 76 -7.62 16.80 -17.78
N TYR A 77 -6.99 15.81 -18.43
CA TYR A 77 -6.51 15.92 -19.82
C TYR A 77 -5.64 17.17 -20.09
N ASN A 78 -4.71 17.49 -19.19
CA ASN A 78 -3.82 18.66 -19.27
C ASN A 78 -4.52 20.03 -19.10
N LEU A 79 -5.82 20.07 -18.79
CA LEU A 79 -6.53 21.31 -18.49
C LEU A 79 -6.58 21.54 -16.98
N TRP A 80 -5.92 22.60 -16.52
CA TRP A 80 -5.93 23.02 -15.12
C TRP A 80 -7.13 23.90 -14.82
N ASN A 81 -7.97 23.47 -13.89
CA ASN A 81 -9.01 24.29 -13.29
C ASN A 81 -8.54 24.77 -11.92
N LYS A 82 -8.85 26.02 -11.58
CA LYS A 82 -8.48 26.66 -10.30
C LYS A 82 -9.75 27.11 -9.58
N LYS A 83 -9.83 26.84 -8.28
CA LYS A 83 -10.89 27.35 -7.41
C LYS A 83 -10.32 27.78 -6.06
N VAL A 84 -10.64 29.00 -5.64
CA VAL A 84 -10.38 29.44 -4.25
C VAL A 84 -11.48 28.86 -3.37
N ILE A 85 -11.11 28.13 -2.32
CA ILE A 85 -12.05 27.54 -1.36
C ILE A 85 -12.37 28.56 -0.27
N THR A 86 -11.35 29.11 0.40
CA THR A 86 -11.54 30.05 1.49
C THR A 86 -10.27 30.87 1.73
N SER A 87 -10.37 31.93 2.51
CA SER A 87 -9.23 32.71 3.00
C SER A 87 -8.91 32.32 4.44
N LEU A 88 -7.64 32.08 4.70
CA LEU A 88 -7.07 31.69 5.98
C LEU A 88 -6.33 32.89 6.56
N ASN A 89 -6.53 33.17 7.86
CA ASN A 89 -5.82 34.25 8.53
C ASN A 89 -4.36 33.84 8.87
N ILE A 90 -3.49 33.94 7.86
CA ILE A 90 -2.06 33.61 7.99
C ILE A 90 -1.28 34.59 8.87
N ASN A 91 -1.86 35.73 9.26
CA ASN A 91 -1.21 36.67 10.18
C ASN A 91 -1.27 36.14 11.62
N LEU A 92 -2.37 35.48 12.00
CA LEU A 92 -2.57 34.93 13.34
C LEU A 92 -2.13 33.46 13.46
N TYR A 93 -2.15 32.72 12.35
CA TYR A 93 -1.95 31.28 12.37
C TYR A 93 -0.94 30.81 11.32
N ASP A 94 -0.18 29.77 11.67
CA ASP A 94 0.58 28.95 10.74
C ASP A 94 -0.28 27.77 10.25
N PHE A 95 -0.24 27.52 8.94
CA PHE A 95 -0.96 26.43 8.30
C PHE A 95 0.02 25.42 7.70
N THR A 96 0.09 24.23 8.29
CA THR A 96 1.09 23.21 7.95
C THR A 96 0.44 21.83 7.78
N ASN A 97 1.23 20.82 7.39
CA ASN A 97 0.77 19.43 7.17
C ASN A 97 -0.50 19.31 6.33
N LEU A 98 -0.59 20.05 5.23
CA LEU A 98 -1.73 19.97 4.32
C LEU A 98 -1.80 18.56 3.69
N LYS A 99 -3.00 17.97 3.65
CA LYS A 99 -3.29 16.70 2.97
C LYS A 99 -4.61 16.80 2.22
N ILE A 100 -4.68 16.16 1.06
CA ILE A 100 -5.90 16.02 0.25
C ILE A 100 -6.13 14.54 -0.03
N TYR A 101 -7.39 14.14 0.02
CA TYR A 101 -7.89 12.87 -0.45
C TYR A 101 -9.13 13.10 -1.30
N VAL A 102 -9.30 12.31 -2.36
CA VAL A 102 -10.48 12.37 -3.21
C VAL A 102 -11.13 11.00 -3.20
N VAL A 103 -12.40 10.95 -2.80
CA VAL A 103 -13.19 9.72 -2.72
C VAL A 103 -14.43 9.91 -3.56
N LYS A 104 -14.45 9.28 -4.74
CA LYS A 104 -15.44 9.57 -5.79
C LYS A 104 -15.39 11.06 -6.13
N GLU A 105 -16.43 11.81 -5.82
CA GLU A 105 -16.53 13.25 -6.07
C GLU A 105 -16.27 14.11 -4.82
N ASP A 106 -16.15 13.47 -3.66
CA ASP A 106 -15.93 14.17 -2.40
C ASP A 106 -14.44 14.47 -2.23
N ILE A 107 -14.12 15.75 -1.97
CA ILE A 107 -12.75 16.19 -1.68
C ILE A 107 -12.63 16.41 -0.17
N HIS A 108 -11.64 15.77 0.41
CA HIS A 108 -11.34 15.80 1.83
C HIS A 108 -9.98 16.47 2.03
N ILE A 109 -9.94 17.54 2.83
CA ILE A 109 -8.69 18.27 3.12
C ILE A 109 -8.45 18.23 4.62
N LEU A 110 -7.23 17.86 5.02
CA LEU A 110 -6.75 18.01 6.39
C LEU A 110 -5.65 19.07 6.41
N LEU A 111 -5.68 19.94 7.42
CA LEU A 111 -4.61 20.90 7.65
C LEU A 111 -4.39 21.10 9.15
N LEU A 112 -3.16 21.45 9.51
CA LEU A 112 -2.80 21.80 10.87
C LEU A 112 -2.77 23.32 11.01
N LYS A 113 -3.58 23.85 11.92
CA LYS A 113 -3.64 25.27 12.28
C LYS A 113 -2.93 25.49 13.61
N THR A 114 -1.85 26.27 13.64
CA THR A 114 -1.05 26.58 14.83
C THR A 114 -1.10 28.07 15.12
N GLU A 115 -1.30 28.48 16.37
CA GLU A 115 -1.37 29.89 16.74
C GLU A 115 0.02 30.53 16.88
N LYS A 116 0.27 31.65 16.18
CA LYS A 116 1.58 32.33 16.17
C LYS A 116 1.88 33.13 17.43
N SER A 117 0.83 33.63 18.11
CA SER A 117 0.95 34.50 19.30
C SER A 117 1.61 33.79 20.48
N ASN A 118 1.57 32.46 20.49
CA ASN A 118 2.10 31.64 21.56
C ASN A 118 3.57 31.36 21.24
N SER A 119 4.50 31.99 21.98
CA SER A 119 5.95 31.84 21.78
C SER A 119 6.42 30.38 21.73
N ASP A 120 5.66 29.50 22.37
CA ASP A 120 5.95 28.07 22.47
C ASP A 120 5.17 27.20 21.46
N ASN A 121 4.31 27.78 20.59
CA ASN A 121 3.44 27.07 19.63
C ASN A 121 2.66 25.90 20.27
N LYS A 122 2.26 26.04 21.54
CA LYS A 122 1.70 24.96 22.35
C LYS A 122 0.37 24.45 21.86
N TYR A 123 -0.46 25.28 21.21
CA TYR A 123 -1.80 24.89 20.80
C TYR A 123 -1.93 24.84 19.29
N SER A 124 -2.46 23.73 18.81
CA SER A 124 -2.81 23.56 17.40
C SER A 124 -4.09 22.78 17.24
N SER A 125 -4.75 22.99 16.12
CA SER A 125 -5.98 22.29 15.77
C SER A 125 -5.80 21.59 14.43
N ILE A 126 -6.26 20.35 14.33
CA ILE A 126 -6.42 19.69 13.04
C ILE A 126 -7.79 20.10 12.50
N ILE A 127 -7.79 20.79 11.36
CA ILE A 127 -9.00 21.22 10.67
C ILE A 127 -9.24 20.28 9.48
N TYR A 128 -10.48 19.83 9.35
CA TYR A 128 -10.94 19.00 8.26
C TYR A 128 -11.96 19.76 7.42
N TYR A 129 -11.75 19.83 6.11
CA TYR A 129 -12.73 20.31 5.14
C TYR A 129 -13.30 19.15 4.35
N SER A 130 -14.62 19.13 4.20
CA SER A 130 -15.34 18.25 3.28
C SER A 130 -15.97 19.11 2.19
N ILE A 131 -15.62 18.87 0.94
CA ILE A 131 -16.11 19.61 -0.22
C ILE A 131 -16.92 18.67 -1.11
N ARG A 132 -18.16 19.05 -1.42
CA ARG A 132 -19.06 18.34 -2.33
C ARG A 132 -19.90 19.34 -3.10
N ASN A 133 -20.03 19.17 -4.41
CA ASN A 133 -20.88 19.98 -5.27
C ASN A 133 -20.69 21.49 -5.04
N LEU A 134 -19.43 21.93 -5.04
CA LEU A 134 -19.02 23.33 -4.81
C LEU A 134 -19.25 23.88 -3.40
N SER A 135 -20.02 23.21 -2.54
CA SER A 135 -20.18 23.55 -1.13
C SER A 135 -19.06 22.94 -0.30
N TRP A 136 -18.67 23.60 0.79
CA TRP A 136 -17.72 23.05 1.75
C TRP A 136 -18.16 23.28 3.18
N LYS A 137 -17.81 22.33 4.04
CA LYS A 137 -17.94 22.44 5.50
C LYS A 137 -16.57 22.20 6.12
N ASN A 138 -16.27 22.89 7.20
CA ASN A 138 -15.07 22.64 7.97
C ASN A 138 -15.38 22.27 9.42
N TYR A 139 -14.49 21.49 10.02
CA TYR A 139 -14.62 20.97 11.36
C TYR A 139 -13.26 20.97 12.04
N GLU A 140 -13.21 21.37 13.30
CA GLU A 140 -12.07 21.06 14.15
C GLU A 140 -12.20 19.62 14.64
N ILE A 141 -11.27 18.75 14.26
CA ILE A 141 -11.34 17.31 14.56
C ILE A 141 -10.34 16.86 15.61
N ALA A 142 -9.39 17.70 16.00
CA ALA A 142 -8.52 17.42 17.14
C ALA A 142 -7.87 18.71 17.62
N LYS A 143 -7.66 18.79 18.94
CA LYS A 143 -6.74 19.76 19.55
C LYS A 143 -5.45 19.05 19.92
N ILE A 144 -4.34 19.65 19.54
CA ILE A 144 -2.99 19.20 19.84
C ILE A 144 -2.39 20.18 20.83
N VAL A 145 -1.93 19.65 21.95
CA VAL A 145 -1.02 20.35 22.85
C VAL A 145 0.39 19.88 22.50
N ALA A 146 1.21 20.76 21.94
CA ALA A 146 2.60 20.49 21.61
C ALA A 146 3.51 20.79 22.82
N ASP A 147 4.58 20.02 22.96
CA ASP A 147 5.70 20.34 23.85
C ASP A 147 6.75 21.17 23.08
N LYS A 148 8.04 20.88 23.26
CA LYS A 148 9.14 21.48 22.50
C LYS A 148 9.13 21.08 21.02
N TYR A 149 8.42 20.00 20.64
CA TYR A 149 8.35 19.54 19.27
C TYR A 149 7.22 20.21 18.52
N ARG A 150 7.43 20.47 17.22
CA ARG A 150 6.36 21.00 16.38
C ARG A 150 5.18 20.01 16.32
N PRO A 151 3.94 20.52 16.45
CA PRO A 151 2.75 19.70 16.30
C PRO A 151 2.73 19.09 14.89
N SER A 152 2.27 17.85 14.79
CA SER A 152 2.12 17.17 13.52
C SER A 152 1.06 16.10 13.60
N PHE A 153 0.49 15.78 12.44
CA PHE A 153 -0.32 14.60 12.23
C PHE A 153 0.17 13.87 10.98
N LYS A 154 -0.11 12.57 10.91
CA LYS A 154 0.02 11.75 9.70
C LYS A 154 -1.33 11.15 9.39
N SER A 155 -1.62 10.98 8.11
CA SER A 155 -2.87 10.38 7.66
C SER A 155 -2.64 9.55 6.41
N ASP A 156 -3.53 8.59 6.21
CA ASP A 156 -3.62 7.80 4.98
C ASP A 156 -5.09 7.40 4.75
N ILE A 157 -5.39 6.90 3.55
CA ILE A 157 -6.72 6.46 3.14
C ILE A 157 -6.72 4.96 2.82
N ASP A 158 -7.75 4.25 3.25
CA ASP A 158 -8.00 2.86 2.86
C ASP A 158 -8.79 2.75 1.55
N ASN A 159 -9.01 1.54 1.03
CA ASN A 159 -9.72 1.35 -0.24
C ASN A 159 -11.23 1.60 -0.13
N TYR A 160 -11.78 1.73 1.08
CA TYR A 160 -13.17 2.12 1.31
C TYR A 160 -13.35 3.65 1.36
N GLY A 161 -12.25 4.40 1.23
CA GLY A 161 -12.22 5.84 1.32
C GLY A 161 -12.24 6.37 2.75
N ASN A 162 -12.06 5.51 3.76
CA ASN A 162 -11.95 5.95 5.14
C ASN A 162 -10.60 6.64 5.35
N ILE A 163 -10.63 7.79 6.02
CA ILE A 163 -9.42 8.58 6.26
C ILE A 163 -8.94 8.28 7.67
N HIS A 164 -7.77 7.67 7.77
CA HIS A 164 -7.13 7.31 9.02
C HIS A 164 -6.15 8.41 9.41
N LEU A 165 -6.24 8.85 10.66
CA LEU A 165 -5.48 9.97 11.18
C LEU A 165 -4.81 9.56 12.49
N ILE A 166 -3.51 9.82 12.59
CA ILE A 166 -2.80 9.81 13.86
C ILE A 166 -2.11 11.13 14.13
N TYR A 167 -2.12 11.53 15.39
CA TYR A 167 -1.48 12.75 15.84
C TYR A 167 -0.87 12.56 17.21
N LYS A 168 0.12 13.40 17.50
CA LYS A 168 0.82 13.42 18.79
C LYS A 168 0.35 14.62 19.59
N SER A 169 0.03 14.41 20.86
CA SER A 169 -0.37 15.48 21.79
C SER A 169 0.17 15.18 23.18
N VAL A 170 0.49 16.22 23.94
CA VAL A 170 0.97 16.13 25.31
C VAL A 170 -0.20 15.82 26.24
N ASN A 171 -0.06 14.74 26.99
CA ASN A 171 -0.98 14.37 28.07
C ASN A 171 -0.17 14.06 29.32
N LYS A 172 -0.47 14.72 30.45
CA LYS A 172 0.30 14.60 31.71
C LYS A 172 1.83 14.76 31.52
N LYS A 173 2.25 15.74 30.70
CA LYS A 173 3.67 16.05 30.35
C LYS A 173 4.38 14.99 29.48
N ILE A 174 3.66 13.99 28.97
CA ILE A 174 4.21 12.93 28.11
C ILE A 174 3.57 13.04 26.73
N ASN A 175 4.35 12.91 25.67
CA ASN A 175 3.79 12.86 24.32
C ASN A 175 3.10 11.52 24.07
N GLN A 176 1.82 11.56 23.73
CA GLN A 176 1.02 10.37 23.41
C GLN A 176 0.53 10.42 21.97
N ILE A 177 0.26 9.25 21.39
CA ILE A 177 -0.37 9.13 20.06
C ILE A 177 -1.85 8.86 20.24
N PHE A 178 -2.64 9.60 19.47
CA PHE A 178 -4.07 9.45 19.34
C PHE A 178 -4.43 9.11 17.90
N TYR A 179 -5.50 8.34 17.74
CA TYR A 179 -6.04 7.89 16.47
C TYR A 179 -7.48 8.37 16.31
N ARG A 180 -7.82 8.76 15.08
CA ARG A 180 -9.20 8.96 14.61
C ARG A 180 -9.34 8.42 13.19
N MET A 181 -10.57 8.09 12.84
CA MET A 181 -10.97 7.64 11.51
C MET A 181 -12.20 8.42 11.06
N PHE A 182 -12.15 8.97 9.85
CA PHE A 182 -13.34 9.40 9.15
C PHE A 182 -13.93 8.18 8.44
N ASP A 183 -15.13 7.80 8.86
CA ASP A 183 -15.91 6.77 8.19
C ASP A 183 -16.61 7.39 6.98
N ASN A 184 -16.19 6.96 5.78
CA ASN A 184 -16.70 7.50 4.54
C ASN A 184 -18.15 7.10 4.27
N LYS A 185 -18.58 5.93 4.76
CA LYS A 185 -19.96 5.44 4.62
C LYS A 185 -20.92 6.28 5.45
N TYR A 186 -20.56 6.56 6.71
CA TYR A 186 -21.40 7.34 7.63
C TYR A 186 -21.07 8.84 7.65
N LYS A 187 -20.09 9.27 6.86
CA LYS A 187 -19.60 10.65 6.75
C LYS A 187 -19.32 11.30 8.11
N LYS A 188 -18.73 10.54 9.04
CA LYS A 188 -18.49 10.99 10.42
C LYS A 188 -17.14 10.53 10.95
N TRP A 189 -16.57 11.31 11.86
CA TRP A 189 -15.37 10.93 12.59
C TRP A 189 -15.72 10.04 13.79
N ASN A 190 -14.97 8.97 14.01
CA ASN A 190 -15.09 8.13 15.20
C ASN A 190 -14.61 8.86 16.48
N MET A 191 -14.83 8.24 17.63
CA MET A 191 -14.24 8.69 18.89
C MET A 191 -12.72 8.56 18.88
N ILE A 192 -12.05 9.41 19.64
CA ILE A 192 -10.59 9.42 19.74
C ILE A 192 -10.12 8.16 20.48
N GLU A 193 -9.19 7.42 19.89
CA GLU A 193 -8.53 6.26 20.50
C GLU A 193 -7.09 6.64 20.92
N LYS A 194 -6.70 6.43 22.18
CA LYS A 194 -5.30 6.59 22.62
C LYS A 194 -4.54 5.30 22.30
N LEU A 195 -3.45 5.40 21.54
CA LEU A 195 -2.67 4.23 21.08
C LEU A 195 -1.45 3.93 21.93
N SER A 196 -0.81 4.95 22.51
CA SER A 196 0.40 4.78 23.33
C SER A 196 0.06 4.49 24.79
N GLY A 197 0.88 3.67 25.46
CA GLY A 197 0.82 3.47 26.91
C GLY A 197 1.07 4.76 27.70
N GLU A 198 0.68 4.79 28.98
CA GLU A 198 0.70 6.01 29.79
C GLU A 198 2.09 6.62 29.97
N TYR A 199 3.12 5.76 30.01
CA TYR A 199 4.51 6.14 30.24
C TYR A 199 5.34 6.24 28.95
N ASN A 200 4.73 6.00 27.78
CA ASN A 200 5.45 5.96 26.51
C ASN A 200 5.56 7.38 25.94
N ASN A 201 6.69 8.05 26.16
CA ASN A 201 6.95 9.36 25.57
C ASN A 201 7.28 9.24 24.08
N VAL A 202 6.29 9.44 23.22
CA VAL A 202 6.41 9.28 21.77
C VAL A 202 7.27 10.38 21.15
N ILE A 203 8.17 9.97 20.26
CA ILE A 203 9.04 10.88 19.50
C ILE A 203 8.52 11.02 18.07
N ASN A 204 8.54 9.94 17.29
CA ASN A 204 8.14 9.89 15.88
C ASN A 204 7.03 8.86 15.67
N PHE A 205 6.21 9.06 14.64
CA PHE A 205 5.14 8.14 14.25
C PHE A 205 4.85 8.23 12.75
N ASN A 206 4.31 7.15 12.19
CA ASN A 206 3.87 7.07 10.79
C ASN A 206 2.67 6.11 10.66
N ILE A 207 1.89 6.29 9.60
CA ILE A 207 0.69 5.48 9.29
C ILE A 207 0.69 5.11 7.81
N LEU A 208 0.19 3.92 7.51
CA LEU A 208 -0.07 3.44 6.17
C LEU A 208 -1.31 2.55 6.20
N CYS A 209 -2.21 2.71 5.24
CA CYS A 209 -3.32 1.81 4.97
C CYS A 209 -2.96 0.95 3.75
N ASP A 210 -2.90 -0.37 3.95
CA ASP A 210 -2.50 -1.29 2.89
C ASP A 210 -3.65 -1.59 1.91
N THR A 211 -3.35 -2.37 0.87
CA THR A 211 -4.33 -2.80 -0.14
C THR A 211 -5.36 -3.80 0.39
N TYR A 212 -5.19 -4.32 1.60
CA TYR A 212 -6.10 -5.24 2.27
C TYR A 212 -6.97 -4.54 3.33
N ASN A 213 -6.98 -3.20 3.33
CA ASN A 213 -7.69 -2.37 4.31
C ASN A 213 -7.21 -2.61 5.76
N THR A 214 -5.94 -2.93 5.95
CA THR A 214 -5.28 -2.95 7.25
C THR A 214 -4.58 -1.62 7.48
N VAL A 215 -4.82 -1.06 8.66
CA VAL A 215 -4.12 0.14 9.12
C VAL A 215 -2.86 -0.28 9.85
N HIS A 216 -1.71 0.16 9.35
CA HIS A 216 -0.40 -0.05 9.94
C HIS A 216 0.09 1.24 10.56
N ILE A 217 0.53 1.17 11.82
CA ILE A 217 1.10 2.30 12.54
C ILE A 217 2.45 1.86 13.08
N VAL A 218 3.46 2.69 12.88
CA VAL A 218 4.75 2.55 13.54
C VAL A 218 5.02 3.80 14.34
N TYR A 219 5.51 3.65 15.56
CA TYR A 219 5.96 4.79 16.35
C TYR A 219 7.17 4.46 17.19
N SER A 220 7.87 5.50 17.62
CA SER A 220 9.04 5.40 18.49
C SER A 220 8.76 6.12 19.80
N HIS A 221 9.18 5.54 20.91
CA HIS A 221 9.03 6.16 22.23
C HIS A 221 10.28 5.95 23.09
N ILE A 222 10.46 6.82 24.09
CA ILE A 222 11.54 6.70 25.07
C ILE A 222 11.14 5.70 26.15
N PHE A 223 11.95 4.67 26.36
CA PHE A 223 11.81 3.69 27.43
C PHE A 223 13.18 3.40 28.06
N LYS A 224 13.32 3.61 29.38
CA LYS A 224 14.58 3.42 30.13
C LYS A 224 15.81 4.07 29.44
N LYS A 225 15.68 5.32 28.98
CA LYS A 225 16.69 6.10 28.22
C LYS A 225 16.99 5.61 26.79
N ASN A 226 16.32 4.56 26.33
CA ASN A 226 16.45 4.05 24.97
C ASN A 226 15.25 4.44 24.12
N ILE A 227 15.40 4.44 22.80
CA ILE A 227 14.29 4.61 21.87
C ILE A 227 13.85 3.23 21.40
N ARG A 228 12.56 2.91 21.61
CA ARG A 228 11.93 1.67 21.14
C ARG A 228 10.98 1.97 20.01
N ILE A 229 10.93 1.07 19.03
CA ILE A 229 9.97 1.11 17.93
C ILE A 229 8.83 0.14 18.24
N VAL A 230 7.59 0.60 18.11
CA VAL A 230 6.38 -0.20 18.27
C VAL A 230 5.65 -0.21 16.95
N TYR A 231 5.17 -1.39 16.55
CA TYR A 231 4.30 -1.56 15.40
C TYR A 231 2.93 -2.04 15.85
N LEU A 232 1.90 -1.37 15.36
CA LEU A 232 0.49 -1.72 15.57
C LEU A 232 -0.14 -2.00 14.21
N LYS A 233 -1.02 -2.99 14.14
CA LYS A 233 -1.93 -3.14 13.00
C LYS A 233 -3.38 -3.29 13.46
N LYS A 234 -4.32 -2.81 12.66
CA LYS A 234 -5.76 -2.98 12.86
C LYS A 234 -6.42 -3.28 11.51
N GLU A 235 -6.98 -4.47 11.40
CA GLU A 235 -7.72 -4.91 10.21
C GLU A 235 -9.08 -4.22 10.19
N MET A 236 -9.42 -3.53 9.10
CA MET A 236 -10.73 -2.92 8.94
C MET A 236 -11.73 -3.98 8.46
N GLN A 237 -12.33 -4.68 9.41
CA GLN A 237 -13.48 -5.52 9.14
C GLN A 237 -14.74 -4.67 9.05
N MET A 238 -15.74 -5.10 8.28
CA MET A 238 -17.07 -4.45 8.27
C MET A 238 -17.74 -4.43 9.67
N LYS A 239 -17.25 -5.26 10.62
CA LYS A 239 -17.71 -5.29 12.00
C LYS A 239 -16.95 -4.25 12.83
N LEU A 240 -17.70 -3.40 13.53
CA LEU A 240 -17.25 -2.20 14.27
C LEU A 240 -16.25 -2.43 15.43
N THR A 241 -15.88 -3.68 15.76
CA THR A 241 -15.15 -4.01 17.00
C THR A 241 -13.70 -4.44 16.79
N SER A 242 -13.06 -4.12 15.66
CA SER A 242 -11.66 -4.51 15.46
C SER A 242 -10.75 -3.87 16.53
N LYS A 243 -9.92 -4.70 17.16
CA LYS A 243 -8.94 -4.27 18.17
C LYS A 243 -7.59 -4.06 17.51
N TRP A 244 -6.79 -3.15 18.07
CA TRP A 244 -5.39 -3.02 17.70
C TRP A 244 -4.64 -4.29 18.13
N THR A 245 -3.88 -4.87 17.22
CA THR A 245 -2.91 -5.91 17.52
C THR A 245 -1.55 -5.27 17.65
N ASN A 246 -0.94 -5.42 18.83
CA ASN A 246 0.40 -4.92 19.10
C ASN A 246 1.41 -6.02 18.75
N ILE A 247 2.37 -5.70 17.88
CA ILE A 247 3.46 -6.60 17.53
C ILE A 247 4.76 -5.89 17.91
N GLU A 248 5.19 -6.10 19.15
CA GLU A 248 6.49 -5.63 19.64
C GLU A 248 7.56 -6.62 19.21
N LYS A 249 8.09 -6.45 17.98
CA LYS A 249 9.07 -7.39 17.42
C LYS A 249 10.41 -6.80 17.04
N PHE A 250 10.64 -5.49 17.17
CA PHE A 250 11.94 -4.93 16.77
C PHE A 250 12.95 -5.04 17.93
N PRO A 251 13.86 -6.02 17.90
CA PRO A 251 14.75 -6.33 18.99
C PRO A 251 15.99 -5.47 18.83
N PHE A 252 15.94 -4.22 19.26
CA PHE A 252 17.16 -3.45 19.48
C PHE A 252 17.12 -2.79 20.84
N GLU A 253 17.92 -3.34 21.74
CA GLU A 253 18.30 -2.65 22.94
C GLU A 253 19.28 -1.51 22.55
N ASN A 254 19.06 -0.31 23.09
CA ASN A 254 20.03 0.81 23.15
C ASN A 254 20.23 1.76 21.96
N ILE A 255 19.29 2.06 21.03
CA ILE A 255 19.68 2.94 19.90
C ILE A 255 18.63 3.97 19.44
N ALA A 256 19.13 5.16 19.06
CA ALA A 256 18.37 6.35 18.70
C ALA A 256 17.65 6.25 17.34
N ALA A 257 16.59 5.44 17.28
CA ALA A 257 15.78 5.28 16.08
C ALA A 257 15.00 6.57 15.72
N THR A 258 15.19 7.05 14.49
CA THR A 258 14.52 8.24 13.95
C THR A 258 13.98 7.95 12.54
N HIS A 259 13.28 8.92 11.92
CA HIS A 259 12.83 8.84 10.53
C HIS A 259 12.06 7.55 10.20
N LEU A 260 10.99 7.28 10.96
CA LEU A 260 10.15 6.11 10.71
C LEU A 260 9.41 6.26 9.37
N ILE A 261 9.56 5.27 8.49
CA ILE A 261 8.90 5.18 7.20
C ILE A 261 8.10 3.87 7.17
N LEU A 262 6.89 3.92 6.60
CA LEU A 262 6.14 2.74 6.20
C LEU A 262 6.03 2.74 4.67
N VAL A 263 6.36 1.61 4.07
CA VAL A 263 6.23 1.37 2.63
C VAL A 263 5.48 0.06 2.44
N GLN A 264 4.45 0.06 1.62
CA GLN A 264 3.90 -1.16 1.04
C GLN A 264 4.58 -1.43 -0.30
N ASP A 265 5.07 -2.64 -0.52
CA ASP A 265 5.52 -3.17 -1.82
C ASP A 265 4.80 -4.51 -2.02
N ASN A 266 3.71 -4.49 -2.80
CA ASN A 266 2.76 -5.59 -2.94
C ASN A 266 2.24 -6.10 -1.58
N ASN A 267 2.47 -7.38 -1.28
CA ASN A 267 1.98 -8.05 -0.08
C ASN A 267 2.89 -7.86 1.13
N PHE A 268 3.83 -6.91 1.07
CA PHE A 268 4.79 -6.65 2.12
C PHE A 268 4.70 -5.22 2.63
N ILE A 269 4.75 -5.06 3.95
CA ILE A 269 4.96 -3.79 4.62
C ILE A 269 6.40 -3.73 5.12
N LYS A 270 7.16 -2.73 4.66
CA LYS A 270 8.49 -2.42 5.20
C LYS A 270 8.36 -1.32 6.24
N ALA A 271 8.80 -1.61 7.46
CA ALA A 271 9.03 -0.60 8.48
C ALA A 271 10.51 -0.23 8.46
N ILE A 272 10.81 1.03 8.11
CA ILE A 272 12.19 1.51 7.93
C ILE A 272 12.48 2.58 8.98
N TRP A 273 13.69 2.60 9.51
CA TRP A 273 14.14 3.62 10.45
C TRP A 273 15.61 3.95 10.24
N LYS A 274 16.01 5.13 10.70
CA LYS A 274 17.40 5.59 10.72
C LYS A 274 17.98 5.44 12.12
N GLN A 275 19.15 4.83 12.21
CA GLN A 275 19.87 4.54 13.44
C GLN A 275 21.37 4.70 13.21
N ASN A 276 22.06 5.53 14.01
CA ASN A 276 23.50 5.80 13.87
C ASN A 276 23.92 6.14 12.43
N ASN A 277 23.12 6.98 11.76
CA ASN A 277 23.28 7.34 10.34
C ASN A 277 23.10 6.23 9.31
N ILE A 278 22.73 5.02 9.73
CA ILE A 278 22.42 3.90 8.86
C ILE A 278 20.90 3.71 8.81
N PHE A 279 20.36 3.34 7.65
CA PHE A 279 18.97 2.94 7.55
C PHE A 279 18.84 1.42 7.70
N TYR A 280 17.81 1.00 8.42
CA TYR A 280 17.45 -0.40 8.63
C TYR A 280 15.99 -0.58 8.26
N PHE A 281 15.61 -1.80 7.89
CA PHE A 281 14.22 -2.14 7.71
C PHE A 281 13.91 -3.53 8.23
N ALA A 282 12.66 -3.71 8.60
CA ALA A 282 12.04 -5.01 8.80
C ALA A 282 10.89 -5.13 7.81
N GLN A 283 10.63 -6.34 7.33
CA GLN A 283 9.59 -6.60 6.34
C GLN A 283 8.51 -7.51 6.93
N TYR A 284 7.26 -7.10 6.81
CA TYR A 284 6.09 -7.83 7.28
C TYR A 284 5.31 -8.35 6.07
N ASN A 285 5.11 -9.66 5.99
CA ASN A 285 4.27 -10.26 4.97
C ASN A 285 2.81 -10.25 5.45
N ILE A 286 1.96 -9.56 4.69
CA ILE A 286 0.54 -9.35 5.03
C ILE A 286 -0.23 -10.67 5.01
N MET A 287 0.08 -11.57 4.08
CA MET A 287 -0.67 -12.80 3.85
C MET A 287 -0.48 -13.83 4.97
N ASN A 288 0.75 -13.99 5.46
CA ASN A 288 1.06 -14.97 6.51
C ASN A 288 1.20 -14.34 7.90
N ASN A 289 1.12 -13.01 8.01
CA ASN A 289 1.30 -12.25 9.25
C ASN A 289 2.66 -12.47 9.94
N ILE A 290 3.72 -12.68 9.16
CA ILE A 290 5.09 -12.93 9.67
C ILE A 290 6.01 -11.75 9.38
N TRP A 291 6.84 -11.40 10.36
CA TRP A 291 7.98 -10.50 10.17
C TRP A 291 9.20 -11.30 9.73
N GLN A 292 9.89 -10.80 8.73
CA GLN A 292 11.22 -11.23 8.33
C GLN A 292 12.28 -10.56 9.21
N ASP A 293 13.50 -11.09 9.12
CA ASP A 293 14.65 -10.54 9.82
C ASP A 293 14.96 -9.11 9.40
N ILE A 294 15.68 -8.42 10.27
CA ILE A 294 16.02 -7.02 10.07
C ILE A 294 17.24 -6.91 9.17
N GLU A 295 17.12 -6.06 8.17
CA GLU A 295 18.15 -5.84 7.17
C GLU A 295 18.66 -4.40 7.19
N LYS A 296 19.92 -4.23 6.82
CA LYS A 296 20.57 -2.93 6.67
C LYS A 296 20.38 -2.43 5.24
N ILE A 297 19.96 -1.17 5.10
CA ILE A 297 19.92 -0.49 3.81
C ILE A 297 21.29 0.16 3.56
N ASN A 298 22.05 -0.40 2.62
CA ASN A 298 23.34 0.14 2.21
C ASN A 298 23.16 1.30 1.23
N ILE A 299 23.00 2.50 1.78
CA ILE A 299 22.97 3.74 1.00
C ILE A 299 24.31 4.44 1.18
N ASN A 300 24.97 4.78 0.07
CA ASN A 300 26.07 5.72 0.12
C ASN A 300 25.49 7.12 0.35
N ILE A 301 25.35 7.49 1.63
CA ILE A 301 24.85 8.80 2.02
C ILE A 301 25.98 9.79 1.80
N ASP A 302 26.13 10.26 0.56
CA ASP A 302 26.73 11.57 0.37
C ASP A 302 25.96 12.57 1.22
N ARG A 303 26.62 13.65 1.68
CA ARG A 303 26.11 14.67 2.63
C ARG A 303 24.84 15.42 2.17
N ASN A 304 24.14 14.91 1.16
CA ASN A 304 22.92 15.41 0.59
C ASN A 304 21.77 15.41 1.60
N LYS A 305 20.97 16.47 1.53
CA LYS A 305 19.85 16.73 2.42
C LYS A 305 18.69 15.80 2.07
N LEU A 306 18.25 14.97 3.02
CA LEU A 306 17.03 14.18 2.89
C LEU A 306 15.82 15.07 2.61
N ILE A 307 15.07 14.74 1.57
CA ILE A 307 13.78 15.35 1.25
C ILE A 307 12.64 14.39 1.62
N SER A 308 11.47 14.93 1.97
CA SER A 308 10.28 14.11 2.21
C SER A 308 9.53 13.93 0.90
N ILE A 309 9.10 12.70 0.60
CA ILE A 309 8.43 12.34 -0.64
C ILE A 309 7.18 11.52 -0.30
N THR A 310 6.01 11.85 -0.86
CA THR A 310 4.91 10.89 -1.02
C THR A 310 5.15 10.12 -2.30
N PHE A 311 5.11 8.79 -2.22
CA PHE A 311 5.25 7.92 -3.37
C PHE A 311 4.06 6.99 -3.52
N PHE A 312 3.59 6.85 -4.75
CA PHE A 312 2.58 5.86 -5.12
C PHE A 312 2.87 5.35 -6.52
N GLU A 313 2.94 4.04 -6.68
CA GLU A 313 3.09 3.35 -7.96
C GLU A 313 1.98 2.32 -8.08
N LYS A 314 1.23 2.39 -9.18
CA LYS A 314 0.23 1.40 -9.58
C LYS A 314 0.56 1.01 -11.02
N ASN A 315 1.00 -0.23 -11.21
CA ASN A 315 1.28 -0.78 -12.53
C ASN A 315 0.27 -1.90 -12.80
N SER A 316 -0.65 -1.67 -13.73
CA SER A 316 -1.69 -2.64 -14.09
C SER A 316 -1.12 -3.88 -14.76
N ASP A 317 -0.02 -3.75 -15.51
CA ASP A 317 0.51 -4.84 -16.35
C ASP A 317 1.12 -5.96 -15.51
N ASN A 318 1.65 -5.63 -14.33
CA ASN A 318 2.23 -6.59 -13.39
C ASN A 318 1.55 -6.60 -12.02
N PHE A 319 0.40 -5.93 -11.89
CA PHE A 319 -0.35 -5.76 -10.64
C PHE A 319 0.49 -5.28 -9.46
N ARG A 320 1.60 -4.58 -9.73
CA ARG A 320 2.49 -4.09 -8.68
C ARG A 320 1.91 -2.81 -8.09
N ILE A 321 1.78 -2.80 -6.76
CA ILE A 321 1.37 -1.63 -5.99
C ILE A 321 2.47 -1.31 -5.00
N ILE A 322 3.00 -0.09 -5.08
CA ILE A 322 3.92 0.46 -4.09
C ILE A 322 3.29 1.72 -3.51
N LYS A 323 3.19 1.78 -2.18
CA LYS A 323 2.60 2.94 -1.48
C LYS A 323 3.52 3.36 -0.34
N ALA A 324 3.93 4.62 -0.34
CA ALA A 324 4.66 5.22 0.76
C ALA A 324 4.12 6.64 1.02
N PRO A 325 3.12 6.79 1.91
CA PRO A 325 2.47 8.08 2.16
C PRO A 325 3.47 9.17 2.57
N ILE A 326 4.50 8.78 3.32
CA ILE A 326 5.59 9.63 3.79
C ILE A 326 6.88 8.82 3.82
N ALA A 327 7.71 8.99 2.80
CA ALA A 327 9.07 8.46 2.69
C ALA A 327 10.11 9.59 2.71
N TYR A 328 11.38 9.19 2.67
CA TYR A 328 12.51 10.09 2.50
C TYR A 328 13.36 9.65 1.32
N GLY A 329 14.02 10.62 0.71
CA GLY A 329 14.85 10.38 -0.45
C GLY A 329 15.91 11.45 -0.69
N TYR A 330 16.68 11.25 -1.75
CA TYR A 330 17.65 12.21 -2.27
C TYR A 330 17.21 12.68 -3.65
N ASP A 331 17.44 13.95 -3.97
CA ASP A 331 17.08 14.54 -5.25
C ASP A 331 18.33 14.88 -6.05
N ILE A 332 18.94 13.87 -6.66
CA ILE A 332 20.13 14.02 -7.50
C ILE A 332 19.74 13.57 -8.91
N ASN A 333 19.26 14.50 -9.74
CA ASN A 333 18.75 14.30 -11.10
C ASN A 333 17.49 13.41 -11.24
N LYS A 334 17.35 12.38 -10.40
CA LYS A 334 16.17 11.54 -10.23
C LYS A 334 15.94 11.31 -8.73
N PRO A 335 14.69 11.33 -8.25
CA PRO A 335 14.39 11.06 -6.86
C PRO A 335 14.76 9.60 -6.53
N PHE A 336 15.69 9.41 -5.61
CA PHE A 336 15.97 8.11 -4.97
C PHE A 336 15.18 8.03 -3.68
N ILE A 337 14.34 7.01 -3.49
CA ILE A 337 13.43 6.84 -2.37
C ILE A 337 13.85 5.63 -1.53
N ILE A 338 14.12 5.91 -0.26
CA ILE A 338 14.59 4.91 0.70
C ILE A 338 13.52 3.85 0.95
N GLY A 339 13.89 2.58 0.79
CA GLY A 339 13.04 1.41 0.92
C GLY A 339 12.36 0.93 -0.37
N ILE A 340 12.46 1.73 -1.44
CA ILE A 340 11.79 1.47 -2.73
C ILE A 340 12.82 1.20 -3.81
N ASP A 341 13.78 2.11 -4.01
CA ASP A 341 14.72 1.99 -5.13
C ASP A 341 15.80 0.93 -4.87
N GLU A 342 16.08 0.57 -3.61
CA GLU A 342 17.03 -0.48 -3.27
C GLU A 342 16.51 -1.87 -3.66
N SER A 343 15.19 -2.10 -3.58
CA SER A 343 14.62 -3.42 -3.88
C SER A 343 14.75 -3.81 -5.34
N SER A 344 14.91 -2.83 -6.24
CA SER A 344 15.21 -3.10 -7.65
C SER A 344 16.53 -3.88 -7.85
N LYS A 345 17.47 -3.79 -6.90
CA LYS A 345 18.75 -4.50 -6.95
C LYS A 345 18.68 -5.93 -6.37
N PHE A 346 17.66 -6.25 -5.58
CA PHE A 346 17.53 -7.54 -4.88
C PHE A 346 16.68 -8.59 -5.62
N LYS A 347 16.12 -8.25 -6.79
CA LYS A 347 15.08 -9.07 -7.43
C LYS A 347 15.54 -10.36 -8.13
N ASN A 348 16.82 -10.74 -8.09
CA ASN A 348 17.26 -11.89 -8.89
C ASN A 348 17.58 -13.20 -8.18
N ASN A 349 17.76 -13.30 -6.84
CA ASN A 349 18.33 -14.56 -6.31
C ASN A 349 17.62 -15.35 -5.19
N ASP A 350 16.95 -14.79 -4.16
CA ASP A 350 16.77 -15.62 -2.94
C ASP A 350 15.52 -15.35 -2.09
N ILE A 351 14.28 -15.59 -2.55
CA ILE A 351 13.14 -15.74 -1.62
C ILE A 351 12.07 -16.70 -2.18
N PHE A 352 12.35 -18.00 -2.26
CA PHE A 352 11.33 -19.07 -2.16
C PHE A 352 12.01 -20.37 -1.69
N LYS A 353 12.20 -20.49 -0.37
CA LYS A 353 12.39 -21.78 0.30
C LYS A 353 11.24 -21.92 1.30
N GLU A 354 10.10 -22.43 0.84
CA GLU A 354 9.06 -22.89 1.75
C GLU A 354 9.35 -24.32 2.19
N LYS A 355 9.11 -24.58 3.48
CA LYS A 355 9.19 -25.92 4.11
C LYS A 355 8.18 -26.84 3.45
N PHE A 356 8.65 -27.87 2.75
CA PHE A 356 7.81 -28.97 2.31
C PHE A 356 7.54 -29.96 3.44
N ILE A 357 6.36 -30.56 3.34
CA ILE A 357 5.79 -31.63 4.17
C ILE A 357 6.79 -32.79 4.28
N ASP A 358 6.88 -33.35 5.48
CA ASP A 358 7.71 -34.52 5.80
C ASP A 358 7.25 -35.73 4.96
N ILE A 359 8.10 -36.15 4.02
CA ILE A 359 7.87 -37.24 3.05
C ILE A 359 7.65 -38.60 3.73
N ASN A 360 7.95 -38.71 5.02
CA ASN A 360 7.76 -39.94 5.79
C ASN A 360 6.28 -40.36 5.97
N THR A 361 5.30 -39.52 5.62
CA THR A 361 3.87 -39.91 5.61
C THR A 361 3.38 -40.55 4.30
N ILE A 362 4.23 -40.71 3.27
CA ILE A 362 3.84 -41.29 1.98
C ILE A 362 4.11 -42.82 1.91
N ASN A 363 4.81 -43.39 2.90
CA ASN A 363 5.21 -44.79 2.89
C ASN A 363 4.07 -45.83 3.04
N ASP A 364 2.83 -45.40 3.28
CA ASP A 364 1.70 -46.31 3.53
C ASP A 364 0.71 -46.46 2.35
N LEU A 365 1.09 -46.06 1.12
CA LEU A 365 0.25 -46.22 -0.08
C LEU A 365 0.90 -47.19 -1.08
N GLU A 366 0.94 -48.48 -0.74
CA GLU A 366 1.47 -49.58 -1.58
C GLU A 366 0.60 -49.94 -2.82
N ASN A 367 -0.20 -49.02 -3.36
CA ASN A 367 -1.03 -49.35 -4.52
C ASN A 367 -0.94 -48.27 -5.60
N ASP A 368 0.00 -48.50 -6.53
CA ASP A 368 0.27 -47.69 -7.73
C ASP A 368 -1.01 -47.36 -8.54
N ASN A 369 -2.00 -48.24 -8.50
CA ASN A 369 -3.28 -48.05 -9.16
C ASN A 369 -4.19 -47.05 -8.42
N MET A 370 -4.09 -46.98 -7.09
CA MET A 370 -4.91 -46.08 -6.28
C MET A 370 -4.39 -44.63 -6.38
N LEU A 371 -3.07 -44.43 -6.41
CA LEU A 371 -2.49 -43.10 -6.62
C LEU A 371 -2.80 -42.55 -8.02
N LYS A 372 -2.68 -43.39 -9.07
CA LYS A 372 -3.09 -43.03 -10.43
C LYS A 372 -4.58 -42.73 -10.53
N PHE A 373 -5.43 -43.52 -9.86
CA PHE A 373 -6.86 -43.29 -9.82
C PHE A 373 -7.21 -41.98 -9.08
N SER A 374 -6.55 -41.68 -7.96
CA SER A 374 -6.74 -40.44 -7.21
C SER A 374 -6.28 -39.20 -7.99
N ILE A 375 -5.15 -39.27 -8.68
CA ILE A 375 -4.65 -38.18 -9.54
C ILE A 375 -5.57 -37.99 -10.76
N SER A 376 -5.97 -39.08 -11.42
CA SER A 376 -6.90 -39.05 -12.56
C SER A 376 -8.27 -38.49 -12.16
N ASN A 377 -8.81 -38.89 -11.01
CA ASN A 377 -10.07 -38.34 -10.51
C ASN A 377 -9.92 -36.87 -10.12
N TYR A 378 -8.81 -36.47 -9.51
CA TYR A 378 -8.55 -35.07 -9.18
C TYR A 378 -8.49 -34.19 -10.45
N PHE A 379 -7.83 -34.65 -11.50
CA PHE A 379 -7.79 -33.98 -12.80
C PHE A 379 -9.16 -33.96 -13.50
N LYS A 380 -9.92 -35.04 -13.40
CA LYS A 380 -11.29 -35.10 -13.90
C LYS A 380 -12.19 -34.13 -13.15
N THR A 381 -12.09 -34.04 -11.82
CA THR A 381 -12.83 -33.08 -10.99
C THR A 381 -12.43 -31.64 -11.28
N ILE A 382 -11.15 -31.36 -11.54
CA ILE A 382 -10.69 -30.02 -11.93
C ILE A 382 -11.19 -29.66 -13.33
N ASN A 383 -11.09 -30.56 -14.31
CA ASN A 383 -11.58 -30.31 -15.67
C ASN A 383 -13.12 -30.22 -15.71
N GLU A 384 -13.84 -31.07 -14.96
CA GLU A 384 -15.28 -30.97 -14.79
C GLU A 384 -15.66 -29.68 -14.03
N TYR A 385 -14.85 -29.21 -13.07
CA TYR A 385 -15.02 -27.91 -12.45
C TYR A 385 -14.77 -26.77 -13.43
N PHE A 386 -13.82 -26.89 -14.38
CA PHE A 386 -13.59 -25.89 -15.43
C PHE A 386 -14.70 -25.87 -16.48
N GLU A 387 -15.16 -27.04 -16.95
CA GLU A 387 -16.22 -27.17 -17.95
C GLU A 387 -17.61 -26.87 -17.37
N ASN A 388 -17.82 -27.14 -16.08
CA ASN A 388 -19.06 -26.88 -15.36
C ASN A 388 -18.97 -25.72 -14.35
N SER A 389 -17.93 -24.87 -14.40
CA SER A 389 -17.82 -23.69 -13.52
C SER A 389 -18.97 -22.74 -13.83
N SER A 390 -20.07 -22.97 -13.13
CA SER A 390 -21.25 -22.13 -13.06
C SER A 390 -20.95 -20.80 -12.39
N ILE A 391 -19.75 -20.58 -11.83
CA ILE A 391 -19.43 -19.37 -11.08
C ILE A 391 -19.53 -18.12 -11.95
N THR A 392 -19.02 -18.13 -13.18
CA THR A 392 -19.18 -17.02 -14.12
C THR A 392 -20.63 -16.89 -14.57
N LYS A 393 -21.25 -17.97 -15.07
CA LYS A 393 -22.68 -17.93 -15.49
C LYS A 393 -23.62 -17.48 -14.37
N HIS A 394 -23.37 -17.89 -13.13
CA HIS A 394 -24.21 -17.63 -11.96
C HIS A 394 -23.92 -16.27 -11.31
N LEU A 395 -22.69 -15.77 -11.40
CA LEU A 395 -22.34 -14.38 -11.04
C LEU A 395 -22.86 -13.39 -12.08
N PHE A 396 -22.71 -13.71 -13.38
CA PHE A 396 -23.26 -12.93 -14.48
C PHE A 396 -24.79 -12.95 -14.46
N SER A 397 -25.45 -14.11 -14.34
CA SER A 397 -26.92 -14.17 -14.30
C SER A 397 -27.50 -13.46 -13.07
N ARG A 398 -26.87 -13.62 -11.89
CA ARG A 398 -27.30 -12.90 -10.68
C ARG A 398 -27.10 -11.40 -10.82
N LYS A 399 -26.03 -10.96 -11.49
CA LYS A 399 -25.80 -9.53 -11.75
C LYS A 399 -26.70 -8.97 -12.85
N GLU A 400 -27.00 -9.73 -13.89
CA GLU A 400 -28.00 -9.38 -14.91
C GLU A 400 -29.38 -9.22 -14.27
N GLU A 401 -29.78 -10.15 -13.40
CA GLU A 401 -31.05 -10.06 -12.66
C GLU A 401 -31.08 -8.86 -11.70
N GLU A 402 -29.98 -8.55 -10.99
CA GLU A 402 -29.86 -7.34 -10.17
C GLU A 402 -29.96 -6.06 -11.03
N ILE A 403 -29.29 -6.03 -12.20
CA ILE A 403 -29.31 -4.90 -13.13
C ILE A 403 -30.71 -4.72 -13.72
N GLU A 404 -31.38 -5.79 -14.14
CA GLU A 404 -32.72 -5.75 -14.70
C GLU A 404 -33.75 -5.29 -13.67
N ASN A 405 -33.67 -5.80 -12.44
CA ASN A 405 -34.53 -5.36 -11.33
C ASN A 405 -34.33 -3.88 -10.99
N GLU A 406 -33.07 -3.41 -10.92
CA GLU A 406 -32.79 -1.99 -10.68
C GLU A 406 -33.21 -1.11 -11.87
N THR A 407 -33.06 -1.58 -13.11
CA THR A 407 -33.50 -0.85 -14.30
C THR A 407 -35.02 -0.70 -14.33
N ASN A 408 -35.75 -1.76 -13.96
CA ASN A 408 -37.20 -1.77 -13.84
C ASN A 408 -37.70 -0.86 -12.69
N GLU A 409 -36.97 -0.77 -11.57
CA GLU A 409 -37.22 0.20 -10.51
C GLU A 409 -37.02 1.65 -11.00
N LEU A 410 -35.97 1.90 -11.79
CA LEU A 410 -35.66 3.24 -12.31
C LEU A 410 -36.67 3.71 -13.35
N GLN A 411 -37.18 2.81 -14.20
CA GLN A 411 -38.25 3.12 -15.16
C GLN A 411 -39.57 3.51 -14.48
N LYS A 412 -39.82 3.04 -13.25
CA LYS A 412 -41.01 3.43 -12.47
C LYS A 412 -40.91 4.85 -11.91
N ILE A 413 -39.70 5.42 -11.82
CA ILE A 413 -39.47 6.76 -11.29
C ILE A 413 -39.46 7.75 -12.46
N LYS A 414 -40.62 8.35 -12.75
CA LYS A 414 -40.88 9.24 -13.91
C LYS A 414 -39.98 10.49 -14.05
N ASN A 415 -39.05 10.76 -13.12
CA ASN A 415 -38.28 12.01 -13.04
C ASN A 415 -36.76 11.82 -12.82
N ILE A 416 -36.18 10.66 -13.17
CA ILE A 416 -34.71 10.49 -13.06
C ILE A 416 -34.02 11.20 -14.22
N SER A 417 -33.00 12.01 -13.92
CA SER A 417 -32.25 12.71 -14.95
C SER A 417 -31.41 11.71 -15.76
N MET A 418 -31.25 11.97 -17.06
CA MET A 418 -30.34 11.17 -17.92
C MET A 418 -28.89 11.13 -17.38
N LEU A 419 -28.48 12.14 -16.59
CA LEU A 419 -27.17 12.17 -15.94
C LEU A 419 -27.06 11.08 -14.86
N ASP A 420 -28.08 10.93 -14.00
CA ASP A 420 -28.08 9.92 -12.94
C ASP A 420 -28.05 8.50 -13.49
N ILE A 421 -28.70 8.28 -14.64
CA ILE A 421 -28.67 7.01 -15.37
C ILE A 421 -27.26 6.75 -15.91
N ALA A 422 -26.63 7.74 -16.56
CA ALA A 422 -25.29 7.62 -17.10
C ALA A 422 -24.23 7.33 -16.01
N ASP A 423 -24.31 8.01 -14.86
CA ASP A 423 -23.39 7.78 -13.74
C ASP A 423 -23.53 6.38 -13.15
N LYS A 424 -24.76 5.84 -13.10
CA LYS A 424 -25.00 4.46 -12.70
C LYS A 424 -24.44 3.45 -13.71
N PHE A 425 -24.59 3.68 -15.01
CA PHE A 425 -23.99 2.83 -16.04
C PHE A 425 -22.46 2.83 -15.94
N ILE A 426 -21.85 4.00 -15.70
CA ILE A 426 -20.40 4.12 -15.48
C ILE A 426 -19.98 3.33 -14.24
N TYR A 427 -20.75 3.38 -13.15
CA TYR A 427 -20.48 2.61 -11.95
C TYR A 427 -20.57 1.09 -12.20
N ILE A 428 -21.63 0.61 -12.85
CA ILE A 428 -21.80 -0.82 -13.19
C ILE A 428 -20.67 -1.29 -14.10
N TYR A 429 -20.30 -0.50 -15.11
CA TYR A 429 -19.18 -0.81 -16.01
C TYR A 429 -17.86 -1.00 -15.25
N ARG A 430 -17.57 -0.14 -14.26
CA ARG A 430 -16.37 -0.25 -13.42
C ARG A 430 -16.37 -1.50 -12.55
N GLU A 431 -17.51 -1.85 -11.96
CA GLU A 431 -17.64 -3.09 -11.20
C GLU A 431 -17.42 -4.33 -12.08
N LEU A 432 -17.95 -4.32 -13.31
CA LEU A 432 -17.72 -5.38 -14.30
C LEU A 432 -16.25 -5.47 -14.73
N GLU A 433 -15.60 -4.33 -14.97
CA GLU A 433 -14.17 -4.28 -15.30
C GLU A 433 -13.30 -4.79 -14.14
N ALA A 434 -13.64 -4.44 -12.89
CA ALA A 434 -12.97 -4.95 -11.71
C ALA A 434 -13.16 -6.48 -11.53
N LEU A 435 -14.36 -7.00 -11.80
CA LEU A 435 -14.63 -8.44 -11.78
C LEU A 435 -13.84 -9.17 -12.87
N LYS A 436 -13.81 -8.64 -14.10
CA LYS A 436 -13.01 -9.18 -15.21
C LYS A 436 -11.53 -9.23 -14.85
N ASN A 437 -11.01 -8.19 -14.19
CA ASN A 437 -9.62 -8.17 -13.74
C ASN A 437 -9.34 -9.21 -12.64
N ARG A 438 -10.28 -9.44 -11.71
CA ARG A 438 -10.16 -10.52 -10.70
C ARG A 438 -10.20 -11.90 -11.34
N GLU A 439 -11.06 -12.11 -12.33
CA GLU A 439 -11.11 -13.36 -13.09
C GLU A 439 -9.79 -13.62 -13.81
N LEU A 440 -9.23 -12.59 -14.47
CA LEU A 440 -7.94 -12.70 -15.14
C LEU A 440 -6.80 -13.05 -14.17
N LEU A 441 -6.82 -12.50 -12.95
CA LEU A 441 -5.87 -12.85 -11.88
C LEU A 441 -5.97 -14.32 -11.47
N ILE A 442 -7.20 -14.82 -11.31
CA ILE A 442 -7.45 -16.22 -10.98
C ILE A 442 -6.99 -17.12 -12.12
N LEU A 443 -7.33 -16.79 -13.38
CA LEU A 443 -6.91 -17.54 -14.56
C LEU A 443 -5.38 -17.60 -14.69
N ASN A 444 -4.69 -16.47 -14.53
CA ASN A 444 -3.22 -16.44 -14.58
C ASN A 444 -2.59 -17.29 -13.48
N SER A 445 -3.13 -17.24 -12.26
CA SER A 445 -2.68 -18.08 -11.15
C SER A 445 -2.90 -19.57 -11.44
N LEU A 446 -4.04 -19.92 -12.04
CA LEU A 446 -4.35 -21.29 -12.45
C LEU A 446 -3.46 -21.77 -13.61
N PHE A 447 -3.13 -20.91 -14.57
CA PHE A 447 -2.16 -21.22 -15.62
C PHE A 447 -0.76 -21.46 -15.06
N GLU A 448 -0.33 -20.65 -14.09
CA GLU A 448 0.95 -20.85 -13.41
C GLU A 448 0.98 -22.19 -12.65
N ILE A 449 -0.09 -22.52 -11.92
CA ILE A 449 -0.25 -23.82 -11.25
C ILE A 449 -0.21 -24.97 -12.28
N LYS A 450 -0.94 -24.84 -13.40
CA LYS A 450 -0.97 -25.86 -14.47
C LYS A 450 0.42 -26.08 -15.07
N ASN A 451 1.16 -25.00 -15.35
CA ASN A 451 2.50 -25.10 -15.93
C ASN A 451 3.48 -25.76 -14.94
N ASN A 452 3.44 -25.35 -13.67
CA ASN A 452 4.25 -25.97 -12.61
C ASN A 452 3.91 -27.47 -12.47
N TYR A 453 2.63 -27.84 -12.57
CA TYR A 453 2.22 -29.22 -12.48
C TYR A 453 2.64 -30.04 -13.71
N SER A 454 2.55 -29.48 -14.92
CA SER A 454 3.00 -30.14 -16.16
C SER A 454 4.47 -30.50 -16.10
N GLU A 455 5.31 -29.58 -15.61
CA GLU A 455 6.74 -29.82 -15.43
C GLU A 455 7.03 -30.90 -14.38
N ILE A 456 6.26 -30.92 -13.28
CA ILE A 456 6.35 -31.98 -12.26
C ILE A 456 5.93 -33.34 -12.85
N TYR A 457 4.85 -33.36 -13.64
CA TYR A 457 4.32 -34.58 -14.25
C TYR A 457 5.28 -35.18 -15.28
N GLU A 458 5.91 -34.36 -16.13
CA GLU A 458 6.92 -34.82 -17.09
C GLU A 458 8.11 -35.48 -16.39
N LYS A 459 8.58 -34.90 -15.28
CA LYS A 459 9.68 -35.48 -14.49
C LYS A 459 9.28 -36.75 -13.77
N PHE A 460 8.03 -36.83 -13.34
CA PHE A 460 7.48 -38.04 -12.76
C PHE A 460 7.38 -39.18 -13.79
N GLU A 461 6.92 -38.90 -15.01
CA GLU A 461 6.91 -39.87 -16.11
C GLU A 461 8.33 -40.30 -16.50
N GLU A 462 9.30 -39.38 -16.49
CA GLU A 462 10.71 -39.71 -16.72
C GLU A 462 11.24 -40.64 -15.61
N ALA A 463 10.95 -40.36 -14.34
CA ALA A 463 11.31 -41.20 -13.22
C ALA A 463 10.65 -42.59 -13.30
N LEU A 464 9.36 -42.66 -13.67
CA LEU A 464 8.64 -43.92 -13.89
C LEU A 464 9.24 -44.73 -15.04
N LYS A 465 9.67 -44.08 -16.13
CA LYS A 465 10.33 -44.75 -17.25
C LYS A 465 11.68 -45.33 -16.84
N ILE A 466 12.45 -44.59 -16.03
CA ILE A 466 13.68 -45.08 -15.42
C ILE A 466 13.39 -46.30 -14.54
N TYR A 467 12.38 -46.21 -13.66
CA TYR A 467 11.98 -47.32 -12.78
C TYR A 467 11.59 -48.59 -13.54
N LYS A 468 10.72 -48.48 -14.56
CA LYS A 468 10.31 -49.62 -15.39
C LYS A 468 11.46 -50.28 -16.17
N ASN A 469 12.51 -49.53 -16.51
CA ASN A 469 13.71 -50.09 -17.13
C ASN A 469 14.58 -50.85 -16.12
N ILE A 470 14.53 -50.48 -14.83
CA ILE A 470 15.23 -51.19 -13.74
C ILE A 470 14.50 -52.50 -13.43
N ASP A 471 13.17 -52.49 -13.35
CA ASP A 471 12.35 -53.67 -13.05
C ASP A 471 12.55 -54.81 -14.07
N LYS A 472 12.99 -54.47 -15.29
CA LYS A 472 13.36 -55.43 -16.34
C LYS A 472 14.81 -55.94 -16.26
N GLN A 473 15.65 -55.39 -15.40
CA GLN A 473 17.03 -55.81 -15.21
C GLN A 473 17.19 -56.36 -13.78
N ASP A 474 17.26 -57.69 -13.66
CA ASP A 474 17.27 -58.50 -12.41
C ASP A 474 18.49 -58.30 -11.48
N ASP A 475 19.14 -57.13 -11.52
CA ASP A 475 20.41 -56.88 -10.87
C ASP A 475 20.28 -55.83 -9.75
N LYS A 476 20.17 -56.33 -8.51
CA LYS A 476 20.00 -55.56 -7.26
C LYS A 476 21.04 -54.44 -7.06
N LEU A 477 22.23 -54.53 -7.67
CA LEU A 477 23.25 -53.48 -7.55
C LEU A 477 22.95 -52.26 -8.44
N LYS A 478 22.26 -52.44 -9.57
CA LYS A 478 21.86 -51.35 -10.48
C LYS A 478 20.69 -50.55 -9.93
N SER A 479 19.78 -51.16 -9.18
CA SER A 479 18.62 -50.46 -8.60
C SER A 479 19.03 -49.34 -7.62
N LYS A 480 20.02 -49.59 -6.75
CA LYS A 480 20.54 -48.58 -5.79
C LYS A 480 21.22 -47.38 -6.46
N LYS A 481 22.05 -47.61 -7.49
CA LYS A 481 22.72 -46.54 -8.24
C LYS A 481 21.72 -45.68 -9.01
N THR A 482 20.63 -46.29 -9.45
CA THR A 482 19.59 -45.61 -10.22
C THR A 482 18.57 -44.90 -9.32
N PHE A 483 18.28 -45.42 -8.13
CA PHE A 483 17.53 -44.71 -7.09
C PHE A 483 18.23 -43.41 -6.69
N ASN A 484 19.56 -43.45 -6.50
CA ASN A 484 20.36 -42.25 -6.28
C ASN A 484 20.32 -41.29 -7.48
N LYS A 485 20.16 -41.80 -8.71
CA LYS A 485 19.99 -40.96 -9.91
C LYS A 485 18.64 -40.26 -9.94
N ILE A 486 17.56 -40.93 -9.53
CA ILE A 486 16.22 -40.33 -9.37
C ILE A 486 16.24 -39.25 -8.28
N ILE A 487 16.83 -39.55 -7.11
CA ILE A 487 17.04 -38.55 -6.04
C ILE A 487 17.83 -37.35 -6.56
N ASN A 488 18.91 -37.59 -7.31
CA ASN A 488 19.71 -36.53 -7.89
C ASN A 488 18.95 -35.72 -8.95
N MET A 489 18.03 -36.31 -9.73
CA MET A 489 17.18 -35.56 -10.65
C MET A 489 16.21 -34.63 -9.92
N PHE A 490 15.63 -35.06 -8.81
CA PHE A 490 14.79 -34.19 -7.96
C PHE A 490 15.62 -33.08 -7.28
N ASN A 491 16.84 -33.41 -6.82
CA ASN A 491 17.76 -32.42 -6.24
C ASN A 491 18.30 -31.44 -7.29
N ASP A 492 18.57 -31.89 -8.52
CA ASP A 492 19.04 -31.06 -9.63
C ASP A 492 17.92 -30.17 -10.18
N TYR A 493 16.65 -30.59 -10.11
CA TYR A 493 15.52 -29.71 -10.39
C TYR A 493 15.40 -28.58 -9.36
N ASN A 494 15.57 -28.89 -8.07
CA ASN A 494 15.68 -27.86 -7.04
C ASN A 494 16.83 -26.90 -7.39
N TYR A 495 17.92 -27.38 -8.01
CA TYR A 495 19.09 -26.56 -8.37
C TYR A 495 18.95 -25.78 -9.69
N THR A 496 18.29 -26.32 -10.72
CA THR A 496 18.10 -25.66 -12.04
C THR A 496 16.94 -24.68 -12.05
N SER A 497 15.85 -24.95 -11.30
CA SER A 497 14.79 -23.95 -11.06
C SER A 497 15.32 -22.73 -10.30
N LEU A 498 16.29 -22.94 -9.40
CA LEU A 498 17.10 -21.90 -8.75
C LEU A 498 18.01 -21.15 -9.75
N LYS A 499 18.65 -21.83 -10.72
CA LYS A 499 19.57 -21.19 -11.70
C LYS A 499 18.90 -20.46 -12.87
N GLN A 500 17.74 -20.92 -13.36
CA GLN A 500 17.02 -20.22 -14.43
C GLN A 500 16.31 -18.95 -13.93
N LYS A 501 15.88 -18.92 -12.65
CA LYS A 501 15.40 -17.68 -12.00
C LYS A 501 16.50 -16.65 -11.76
N ASN A 502 17.77 -17.06 -11.70
CA ASN A 502 18.93 -16.18 -11.52
C ASN A 502 19.53 -15.63 -12.85
N ARG A 503 18.97 -15.99 -14.02
CA ARG A 503 19.46 -15.57 -15.36
C ARG A 503 18.45 -14.77 -16.22
N LYS A 504 17.30 -14.40 -15.67
CA LYS A 504 16.41 -13.33 -16.19
C LYS A 504 16.32 -12.24 -15.13
#